data_AF-A0A9E2FLS8-F1
#
_entry.id   AF-A0A9E2FLS8-F1
#
_cell.length_a   1.000
_cell.length_b   1.000
_cell.length_c   1.000
_cell.angle_alpha   90.00
_cell.angle_beta   90.00
_cell.angle_gamma   90.00
#
_symmetry.space_group_name_H-M   'P 1'
#
loop_
_entity.id
_entity.type
_entity.pdbx_description
1 polymer ?
#
loop_
_entity_poly.entity_id
_entity_poly.type
_entity_poly.pdbx_seq_one_letter_code
_entity_poly.pdbx_strand_id
1 'polypeptide(L)' 'EYFRNRTQARVVIEQWRRHYNAVRPHSALGYLTPAQFVESLSGKDHEATSLK' A
#
# COMPACT_ATOMS: atom_id res chain seq x y z
N GLU A 1 15.25 -20.63 0.09
CA GLU A 1 16.31 -19.60 0.08
C GLU A 1 16.40 -19.00 1.48
N TYR A 2 17.61 -18.74 2.00
CA TYR A 2 17.83 -18.21 3.36
C TYR A 2 18.53 -16.85 3.30
N PHE A 3 18.18 -15.94 4.21
CA PHE A 3 18.89 -14.67 4.36
C PHE A 3 20.23 -14.90 5.06
N ARG A 4 21.30 -14.27 4.54
CA ARG A 4 22.65 -14.33 5.09
C ARG A 4 22.80 -13.53 6.38
N ASN A 5 21.99 -12.48 6.56
CA ASN A 5 21.92 -11.68 7.79
C ASN A 5 20.62 -10.85 7.86
N ARG A 6 20.37 -10.22 9.03
CA ARG A 6 19.19 -9.39 9.30
C ARG A 6 19.08 -8.18 8.37
N THR A 7 20.20 -7.58 7.98
CA THR A 7 20.20 -6.41 7.08
C THR A 7 19.69 -6.80 5.70
N GLN A 8 20.16 -7.92 5.16
CA GLN A 8 19.67 -8.45 3.89
C GLN A 8 18.17 -8.75 3.94
N ALA A 9 17.69 -9.40 5.02
CA ALA A 9 16.28 -9.68 5.20
C ALA A 9 15.43 -8.38 5.18
N ARG A 10 15.87 -7.33 5.89
CA ARG A 10 15.19 -6.04 5.91
C ARG A 10 15.09 -5.42 4.51
N VAL A 11 16.18 -5.43 3.75
CA VAL A 11 16.20 -4.86 2.39
C VAL A 11 15.22 -5.59 1.48
N VAL A 12 15.26 -6.92 1.47
CA VAL A 12 14.39 -7.73 0.60
C VAL A 12 12.92 -7.55 0.98
N ILE A 13 12.59 -7.58 2.28
CA ILE A 13 11.22 -7.38 2.76
C ILE A 13 10.71 -5.98 2.39
N GLU A 14 11.52 -4.94 2.58
CA GLU A 14 11.13 -3.58 2.22
C GLU A 14 10.92 -3.40 0.72
N GLN A 15 11.77 -4.01 -0.11
CA GLN A 15 11.59 -4.02 -1.56
C GLN A 15 10.27 -4.69 -1.95
N TRP A 16 9.98 -5.85 -1.36
CA TRP A 16 8.72 -6.56 -1.57
C TRP A 16 7.50 -5.75 -1.11
N ARG A 17 7.56 -5.13 0.07
CA ARG A 17 6.48 -4.29 0.60
C ARG A 17 6.16 -3.14 -0.35
N ARG A 18 7.19 -2.43 -0.84
CA ARG A 18 7.02 -1.33 -1.79
C ARG A 18 6.39 -1.81 -3.09
N HIS A 19 6.90 -2.91 -3.65
CA HIS A 19 6.37 -3.46 -4.90
C HIS A 19 4.91 -3.91 -4.74
N TYR A 20 4.60 -4.65 -3.68
CA TYR A 20 3.23 -5.11 -3.40
C TYR A 20 2.27 -3.93 -3.28
N ASN A 21 2.62 -2.92 -2.48
CA ASN A 21 1.77 -1.76 -2.25
C ASN A 21 1.54 -0.91 -3.51
N ALA A 22 2.48 -0.91 -4.46
CA ALA A 22 2.42 -0.08 -5.66
C ALA A 22 1.83 -0.78 -6.90
N VAL A 23 2.02 -2.11 -7.03
CA VAL A 23 1.79 -2.81 -8.31
C VAL A 23 0.68 -3.85 -8.23
N ARG A 24 0.36 -4.40 -7.06
CA ARG A 24 -0.62 -5.48 -6.94
C ARG A 24 -2.04 -4.93 -6.68
N PRO A 25 -2.98 -5.03 -7.64
CA PRO A 25 -4.38 -4.72 -7.37
C PRO A 25 -5.03 -5.83 -6.55
N HIS A 26 -5.95 -5.44 -5.65
CA HIS A 26 -6.69 -6.37 -4.81
C HIS A 26 -8.19 -6.22 -5.03
N SER A 27 -8.90 -7.33 -5.26
CA SER A 27 -10.35 -7.34 -5.46
C SER A 27 -11.12 -6.78 -4.26
N ALA A 28 -10.64 -7.03 -3.04
CA ALA A 28 -11.20 -6.47 -1.80
C ALA A 28 -11.08 -4.93 -1.72
N LEU A 29 -10.14 -4.34 -2.45
CA LEU A 29 -9.95 -2.89 -2.56
C LEU A 29 -10.59 -2.32 -3.84
N GLY A 30 -11.50 -3.06 -4.49
CA GLY A 30 -12.10 -2.64 -5.75
C GLY A 30 -11.14 -2.67 -6.93
N TYR A 31 -10.19 -3.61 -6.92
CA TYR A 31 -9.09 -3.71 -7.90
C TYR A 31 -8.10 -2.55 -7.86
N LEU A 32 -8.05 -1.80 -6.76
CA LEU A 32 -7.00 -0.82 -6.49
C LEU A 32 -5.79 -1.48 -5.84
N THR A 33 -4.61 -0.89 -6.04
CA THR A 33 -3.44 -1.20 -5.21
C THR A 33 -3.60 -0.57 -3.83
N PRO A 34 -2.90 -1.06 -2.79
CA PRO A 34 -2.94 -0.45 -1.46
C PRO A 34 -2.60 1.05 -1.47
N ALA A 35 -1.64 1.49 -2.29
CA ALA A 35 -1.30 2.90 -2.43
C ALA A 35 -2.46 3.73 -3.03
N GLN A 36 -3.09 3.24 -4.10
CA GLN A 36 -4.23 3.90 -4.73
C GLN A 36 -5.45 3.95 -3.80
N PHE A 37 -5.66 2.90 -3.01
CA PHE A 37 -6.74 2.87 -2.03
C PHE A 37 -6.56 3.97 -0.98
N VAL A 38 -5.36 4.13 -0.43
CA VAL A 38 -5.06 5.21 0.53
C VAL A 38 -5.26 6.59 -0.09
N GLU A 39 -4.81 6.79 -1.33
CA GLU A 39 -5.03 8.04 -2.07
C GLU A 39 -6.54 8.34 -2.22
N SER A 40 -7.35 7.33 -2.55
CA SER A 40 -8.81 7.47 -2.65
C SER A 40 -9.52 7.82 -1.34
N LEU A 41 -8.92 7.50 -0.18
CA LEU A 41 -9.45 7.87 1.13
C LEU A 41 -9.16 9.34 1.44
N SER A 42 -7.97 9.83 1.10
CA SER A 42 -7.58 11.22 1.35
C SER A 42 -8.45 12.26 0.61
N GLY A 43 -9.04 11.86 -0.54
CA GLY A 43 -10.00 12.69 -1.26
C GLY A 43 -11.41 12.74 -0.65
N LYS A 44 -11.78 11.77 0.20
CA LYS A 44 -13.13 11.66 0.79
C LYS A 44 -13.30 12.44 2.09
N ASP A 45 -12.20 12.80 2.75
CA ASP A 45 -12.24 13.55 4.02
C ASP A 45 -12.71 15.00 3.84
N HIS A 46 -12.58 15.57 2.63
CA HIS A 46 -13.01 16.94 2.32
C HIS A 46 -14.51 17.07 2.04
N GLU A 47 -15.20 16.02 1.59
CA GLU A 47 -16.64 16.07 1.26
C GLU A 47 -17.51 15.93 2.51
N ALA A 48 -17.05 15.17 3.51
CA ALA A 48 -17.77 14.96 4.78
C ALA A 48 -17.80 16.20 5.70
N THR A 49 -16.95 17.20 5.46
CA THR A 49 -16.90 18.44 6.25
C THR A 49 -17.83 19.54 5.70
N SER A 50 -18.37 19.40 4.48
CA SER A 50 -19.19 20.45 3.84
C SER A 50 -20.71 20.29 4.01
N LEU A 51 -21.18 19.31 4.79
CA LEU A 51 -22.61 18.98 4.94
C LEU A 51 -23.11 19.06 6.39
N LYS A 52 -22.48 19.90 7.23
CA LYS A 52 -23.01 20.30 8.54
C LYS A 52 -23.10 21.82 8.65
#